data_AF-A0A381YLC5-F1
#
_entry.id   AF-A0A381YLC5-F1
#
_cell.length_a   1.000
_cell.length_b   1.000
_cell.length_c   1.000
_cell.angle_alpha   90.00
_cell.angle_beta   90.00
_cell.angle_gamma   90.00
#
_symmetry.space_group_name_H-M   'P 1'
#
loop_
_entity.id
_entity.type
_entity.pdbx_description
1 polymer ?
#
loop_
_entity_poly.entity_id
_entity_poly.type
_entity_poly.pdbx_seq_one_letter_code
_entity_poly.pdbx_strand_id
1 'polypeptide(L)'
;SDTDAIAISAGGLVTFSQDVQVEDDIIMDSDGAILSMGESNEIQVIHELNSGILVKHNATGDGSTVRVTLETGEENIELDDVIGSLQYRAPAETTGTDAILVAAAIEAISEGDFSASNNATKLSFMTGVSEAASEAMSLSSTGSLKFPNKQGGDNILLNQTAAAGTDAGDDVTLNGTDGGSSNANSNILMEEAEAITTQTDYNTMHRMMGHMDDTATHMFPNKFKLINSSGTVLTTYHCAGTQEGVTT
;
A
#
# COMPACT_ATOMS: atom_id res chain seq x y z
N SER A 1 59.68 -0.75 1.10
CA SER A 1 59.07 -0.59 2.43
C SER A 1 58.08 0.54 2.27
N ASP A 2 56.80 0.26 2.45
CA ASP A 2 55.80 1.33 2.38
C ASP A 2 56.09 2.36 3.47
N THR A 3 55.88 3.63 3.16
CA THR A 3 56.14 4.74 4.08
C THR A 3 54.97 4.75 5.06
N ASP A 4 55.15 4.01 6.15
CA ASP A 4 54.27 3.84 7.30
C ASP A 4 52.81 3.47 6.95
N ALA A 5 52.58 2.18 6.68
CA ALA A 5 51.24 1.60 6.57
C ALA A 5 50.33 1.88 7.80
N ILE A 6 50.96 2.21 8.94
CA ILE A 6 50.34 2.62 10.18
C ILE A 6 51.13 3.81 10.74
N ALA A 7 50.46 4.91 11.02
CA ALA A 7 51.04 6.03 11.77
C ALA A 7 50.25 6.26 13.07
N ILE A 8 50.97 6.55 14.16
CA ILE A 8 50.38 6.89 15.46
C ILE A 8 50.79 8.33 15.78
N SER A 9 49.81 9.22 15.91
CA SER A 9 50.06 10.61 16.26
C SER A 9 50.49 10.75 17.73
N ALA A 10 51.08 11.88 18.10
CA ALA A 10 51.39 12.19 19.50
C ALA A 10 50.14 12.22 20.41
N GLY A 11 48.94 12.35 19.83
CA GLY A 11 47.65 12.28 20.53
C GLY A 11 47.03 10.89 20.57
N GLY A 12 47.71 9.85 20.08
CA GLY A 12 47.21 8.47 20.05
C GLY A 12 46.26 8.14 18.90
N LEU A 13 46.07 9.04 17.93
CA LEU A 13 45.33 8.74 16.70
C LEU A 13 46.13 7.73 15.88
N VAL A 14 45.53 6.59 15.56
CA VAL A 14 46.09 5.60 14.66
C VAL A 14 45.48 5.80 13.28
N THR A 15 46.32 5.95 12.25
CA THR A 15 45.89 6.07 10.84
C THR A 15 46.51 4.95 10.02
N PHE A 16 45.70 4.35 9.14
CA PHE A 16 46.13 3.35 8.18
C PHE A 16 46.12 3.98 6.79
N SER A 17 47.17 3.77 6.00
CA SER A 17 47.23 4.30 4.61
C SER A 17 46.35 3.50 3.64
N GLN A 18 45.92 2.30 4.05
CA GLN A 18 45.14 1.35 3.28
C GLN A 18 43.94 0.84 4.11
N ASP A 19 43.14 -0.05 3.52
CA ASP A 19 42.00 -0.69 4.18
C ASP A 19 42.41 -1.47 5.44
N VAL A 20 41.53 -1.45 6.43
CA VAL A 20 41.66 -2.25 7.65
C VAL A 20 40.84 -3.53 7.51
N GLN A 21 41.50 -4.69 7.64
CA GLN A 21 40.85 -5.98 7.78
C GLN A 21 41.02 -6.45 9.23
N VAL A 22 39.92 -6.79 9.89
CA VAL A 22 39.90 -7.34 11.26
C VAL A 22 39.34 -8.75 11.18
N GLU A 23 40.05 -9.73 11.72
CA GLU A 23 39.63 -11.15 11.68
C GLU A 23 38.47 -11.47 12.64
N ASP A 24 38.21 -10.57 13.60
CA ASP A 24 37.22 -10.72 14.67
C ASP A 24 36.48 -9.38 14.90
N ASP A 25 35.79 -9.24 16.03
CA ASP A 25 34.94 -8.09 16.34
C ASP A 25 35.67 -6.74 16.50
N ILE A 26 34.97 -5.67 16.12
CA ILE A 26 35.33 -4.28 16.46
C ILE A 26 34.45 -3.83 17.63
N ILE A 27 35.05 -3.65 18.81
CA ILE A 27 34.34 -3.19 20.01
C ILE A 27 34.38 -1.67 20.11
N MET A 28 33.19 -1.05 20.08
CA MET A 28 32.99 0.38 20.32
C MET A 28 32.38 0.60 21.72
N ASP A 29 33.20 0.57 22.76
CA ASP A 29 32.81 0.41 24.19
C ASP A 29 32.10 1.62 24.84
N SER A 30 31.80 2.68 24.08
CA SER A 30 31.15 3.89 24.62
C SER A 30 29.69 3.98 24.17
N ASP A 31 28.82 4.44 25.08
CA ASP A 31 27.48 4.86 24.70
C ASP A 31 27.55 6.02 23.72
N GLY A 32 26.82 5.93 22.60
CA GLY A 32 26.91 6.91 21.53
C GLY A 32 28.17 6.80 20.67
N ALA A 33 28.91 5.68 20.72
CA ALA A 33 30.01 5.45 19.80
C ALA A 33 29.53 5.49 18.33
N ILE A 34 30.39 6.01 17.47
CA ILE A 34 30.06 6.39 16.09
C ILE A 34 31.01 5.67 15.14
N LEU A 35 30.45 4.92 14.20
CA LEU A 35 31.14 4.63 12.94
C LEU A 35 30.79 5.75 11.95
N SER A 36 31.79 6.56 11.62
CA SER A 36 31.66 7.71 10.73
C SER A 36 32.23 7.39 9.35
N MET A 37 31.50 7.75 8.30
CA MET A 37 31.88 7.50 6.91
C MET A 37 32.03 8.82 6.16
N GLY A 38 32.84 8.81 5.09
CA GLY A 38 33.09 9.99 4.25
C GLY A 38 34.04 11.02 4.87
N GLU A 39 34.70 11.83 4.05
CA GLU A 39 35.62 12.89 4.53
C GLU A 39 34.90 13.95 5.39
N SER A 40 33.58 14.10 5.19
CA SER A 40 32.74 15.05 5.91
C SER A 40 32.09 14.47 7.17
N ASN A 41 32.24 13.17 7.44
CA ASN A 41 31.67 12.50 8.61
C ASN A 41 30.15 12.70 8.76
N GLU A 42 29.47 12.80 7.63
CA GLU A 42 28.08 13.14 7.47
C GLU A 42 27.16 11.92 7.65
N ILE A 43 27.53 10.74 7.17
CA ILE A 43 26.82 9.48 7.38
C ILE A 43 27.44 8.76 8.56
N GLN A 44 26.60 8.48 9.54
CA GLN A 44 27.00 7.92 10.82
C GLN A 44 26.12 6.72 11.16
N VAL A 45 26.73 5.67 11.69
CA VAL A 45 26.06 4.57 12.39
C VAL A 45 26.40 4.71 13.87
N ILE A 46 25.38 4.93 14.70
CA ILE A 46 25.53 5.36 16.09
C ILE A 46 24.88 4.30 16.99
N HIS A 47 25.61 3.88 18.01
CA HIS A 47 25.06 3.05 19.08
C HIS A 47 24.13 3.90 19.97
N GLU A 48 22.85 3.49 20.07
CA GLU A 48 21.90 4.07 21.02
C GLU A 48 21.71 3.14 22.22
N LEU A 49 22.17 3.59 23.40
CA LEU A 49 22.12 2.83 24.64
C LEU A 49 20.74 2.23 24.90
N ASN A 50 20.69 0.90 25.07
CA ASN A 50 19.49 0.12 25.34
C ASN A 50 18.34 0.31 24.31
N SER A 51 18.64 0.84 23.12
CA SER A 51 17.66 1.14 22.08
C SER A 51 18.00 0.38 20.79
N GLY A 52 19.20 0.57 20.26
CA GLY A 52 19.62 -0.08 19.01
C GLY A 52 20.63 0.71 18.21
N ILE A 53 20.41 0.77 16.91
CA ILE A 53 21.31 1.42 15.93
C ILE A 53 20.58 2.59 15.29
N LEU A 54 21.20 3.77 15.35
CA LEU A 54 20.77 4.96 14.62
C LEU A 54 21.63 5.16 13.38
N VAL A 55 21.02 5.16 12.20
CA VAL A 55 21.66 5.59 10.95
C VAL A 55 21.29 7.05 10.71
N LYS A 56 22.28 7.94 10.65
CA LYS A 56 22.07 9.39 10.63
C LYS A 56 22.84 10.06 9.51
N HIS A 57 22.20 11.06 8.90
CA HIS A 57 22.88 12.11 8.14
C HIS A 57 23.01 13.33 9.05
N ASN A 58 24.23 13.71 9.40
CA ASN A 58 24.53 14.70 10.44
C ASN A 58 24.50 16.15 9.92
N ALA A 59 24.42 16.36 8.61
CA ALA A 59 24.21 17.69 8.06
C ALA A 59 22.81 18.23 8.41
N THR A 60 22.74 19.54 8.68
CA THR A 60 21.49 20.21 9.10
C THR A 60 20.83 21.02 7.97
N GLY A 61 21.39 20.99 6.76
CA GLY A 61 20.83 21.68 5.60
C GLY A 61 19.63 20.94 5.01
N ASP A 62 18.82 21.64 4.22
CA ASP A 62 17.75 21.02 3.44
C ASP A 62 18.30 19.92 2.49
N GLY A 63 17.52 18.86 2.27
CA GLY A 63 17.92 17.71 1.44
C GLY A 63 18.79 16.65 2.14
N SER A 64 19.02 16.79 3.44
CA SER A 64 19.85 15.89 4.27
C SER A 64 19.21 14.52 4.57
N THR A 65 18.80 13.78 3.54
CA THR A 65 18.06 12.52 3.66
C THR A 65 18.98 11.33 3.97
N VAL A 66 18.60 10.49 4.93
CA VAL A 66 19.23 9.17 5.14
C VAL A 66 18.62 8.17 4.16
N ARG A 67 19.46 7.39 3.47
CA ARG A 67 19.05 6.28 2.60
C ARG A 67 19.81 5.02 2.98
N VAL A 68 19.07 3.94 3.16
CA VAL A 68 19.60 2.57 3.20
C VAL A 68 19.12 1.88 1.93
N THR A 69 20.07 1.44 1.09
CA THR A 69 19.76 0.70 -0.14
C THR A 69 20.06 -0.78 0.10
N LEU A 70 19.12 -1.65 -0.24
CA LEU A 70 19.33 -3.09 -0.30
C LEU A 70 19.43 -3.48 -1.78
N GLU A 71 20.54 -4.08 -2.17
CA GLU A 71 20.82 -4.48 -3.56
C GLU A 71 21.21 -5.96 -3.57
N THR A 72 20.59 -6.74 -4.43
CA THR A 72 21.04 -8.10 -4.74
C THR A 72 22.16 -8.03 -5.79
N GLY A 73 23.14 -8.92 -5.67
CA GLY A 73 24.23 -9.08 -6.64
C GLY A 73 23.87 -10.01 -7.81
N GLU A 74 22.61 -10.46 -7.89
CA GLU A 74 22.14 -11.35 -8.93
C GLU A 74 22.12 -10.68 -10.32
N GLU A 75 22.66 -11.37 -11.31
CA GLU A 75 22.73 -10.86 -12.69
C GLU A 75 21.44 -11.05 -13.48
N ASN A 76 20.56 -11.96 -13.03
CA ASN A 76 19.30 -12.29 -13.67
C ASN A 76 18.21 -12.36 -12.59
N ILE A 77 17.28 -11.40 -12.60
CA ILE A 77 16.13 -11.37 -11.70
C ILE A 77 14.93 -11.92 -12.47
N GLU A 78 14.39 -13.03 -11.98
CA GLU A 78 13.24 -13.75 -12.52
C GLU A 78 12.01 -13.53 -11.63
N LEU A 79 10.85 -14.04 -12.04
CA LEU A 79 9.61 -13.98 -11.25
C LEU A 79 9.81 -14.55 -9.84
N ASP A 80 9.28 -13.85 -8.83
CA ASP A 80 9.30 -14.22 -7.41
C ASP A 80 10.68 -14.13 -6.71
N ASP A 81 11.71 -13.59 -7.35
CA ASP A 81 12.99 -13.33 -6.70
C ASP A 81 12.91 -12.20 -5.66
N VAL A 82 13.53 -12.42 -4.49
CA VAL A 82 13.59 -11.45 -3.39
C VAL A 82 14.84 -10.59 -3.51
N ILE A 83 14.64 -9.30 -3.79
CA ILE A 83 15.74 -8.31 -3.95
C ILE A 83 16.29 -7.86 -2.59
N GLY A 84 15.41 -7.77 -1.59
CA GLY A 84 15.76 -7.37 -0.23
C GLY A 84 14.66 -7.73 0.76
N SER A 85 15.07 -8.02 2.00
CA SER A 85 14.17 -8.50 3.07
C SER A 85 14.54 -7.86 4.41
N LEU A 86 13.52 -7.45 5.16
CA LEU A 86 13.62 -7.02 6.56
C LEU A 86 12.78 -7.98 7.41
N GLN A 87 13.41 -8.68 8.36
CA GLN A 87 12.76 -9.73 9.15
C GLN A 87 12.75 -9.41 10.65
N TYR A 88 11.66 -9.78 11.33
CA TYR A 88 11.46 -9.57 12.76
C TYR A 88 11.31 -10.92 13.48
N ARG A 89 12.19 -11.19 14.45
CA ARG A 89 12.34 -12.51 15.11
C ARG A 89 12.63 -12.39 16.59
N ALA A 90 12.22 -13.39 17.36
CA ALA A 90 12.55 -13.54 18.79
C ALA A 90 13.24 -14.90 19.04
N PRO A 91 14.47 -15.13 18.55
CA PRO A 91 15.12 -16.45 18.63
C PRO A 91 15.42 -16.90 20.06
N ALA A 92 15.53 -15.96 21.01
CA ALA A 92 15.73 -16.26 22.42
C ALA A 92 14.43 -16.63 23.15
N GLU A 93 13.27 -16.62 22.48
CA GLU A 93 12.02 -16.97 23.16
C GLU A 93 12.00 -18.46 23.53
N THR A 94 11.80 -18.72 24.81
CA THR A 94 11.93 -20.03 25.43
C THR A 94 10.69 -20.91 25.32
N THR A 95 9.53 -20.35 24.98
CA THR A 95 8.31 -21.16 24.72
C THR A 95 8.42 -22.03 23.46
N GLY A 96 9.35 -21.71 22.55
CA GLY A 96 9.68 -22.53 21.38
C GLY A 96 8.60 -22.56 20.29
N THR A 97 8.74 -23.48 19.33
CA THR A 97 7.85 -23.64 18.16
C THR A 97 7.74 -22.38 17.31
N ASP A 98 6.56 -21.78 17.16
CA ASP A 98 6.34 -20.60 16.31
C ASP A 98 6.99 -19.34 16.89
N ALA A 99 7.22 -19.29 18.21
CA ALA A 99 7.76 -18.13 18.91
C ALA A 99 9.19 -17.74 18.46
N ILE A 100 9.94 -18.66 17.86
CA ILE A 100 11.32 -18.44 17.39
C ILE A 100 11.44 -18.32 15.85
N LEU A 101 10.33 -18.45 15.13
CA LEU A 101 10.25 -18.28 13.69
C LEU A 101 10.26 -16.80 13.31
N VAL A 102 10.14 -16.50 12.02
CA VAL A 102 9.90 -15.14 11.52
C VAL A 102 8.47 -14.74 11.88
N ALA A 103 8.31 -13.77 12.77
CA ALA A 103 7.01 -13.31 13.23
C ALA A 103 6.39 -12.29 12.27
N ALA A 104 7.24 -11.48 11.61
CA ALA A 104 6.87 -10.57 10.55
C ALA A 104 8.04 -10.33 9.59
N ALA A 105 7.75 -9.89 8.37
CA ALA A 105 8.76 -9.45 7.42
C ALA A 105 8.21 -8.43 6.41
N ILE A 106 9.12 -7.72 5.74
CA ILE A 106 8.85 -6.88 4.57
C ILE A 106 9.84 -7.27 3.47
N GLU A 107 9.34 -7.59 2.29
CA GLU A 107 10.16 -8.07 1.16
C GLU A 107 9.86 -7.31 -0.12
N ALA A 108 10.91 -6.95 -0.86
CA ALA A 108 10.81 -6.47 -2.24
C ALA A 108 10.97 -7.68 -3.17
N ILE A 109 9.89 -8.02 -3.88
CA ILE A 109 9.81 -9.25 -4.68
C ILE A 109 9.51 -8.90 -6.13
N SER A 110 10.29 -9.47 -7.05
CA SER A 110 10.07 -9.37 -8.49
C SER A 110 8.69 -9.88 -8.92
N GLU A 111 8.03 -9.15 -9.82
CA GLU A 111 6.75 -9.56 -10.45
C GLU A 111 6.95 -10.16 -11.85
N GLY A 112 8.20 -10.45 -12.23
CA GLY A 112 8.58 -11.05 -13.50
C GLY A 112 9.99 -10.64 -13.92
N ASP A 113 10.48 -11.24 -15.01
CA ASP A 113 11.87 -11.06 -15.43
C ASP A 113 12.27 -9.59 -15.63
N PHE A 114 13.38 -9.19 -15.02
CA PHE A 114 13.93 -7.86 -15.24
C PHE A 114 14.51 -7.75 -16.65
N SER A 115 14.35 -6.58 -17.25
CA SER A 115 14.87 -6.27 -18.57
C SER A 115 15.19 -4.79 -18.67
N ALA A 116 15.68 -4.35 -19.84
CA ALA A 116 15.96 -2.94 -20.10
C ALA A 116 14.74 -2.01 -19.92
N SER A 117 13.52 -2.54 -19.90
CA SER A 117 12.28 -1.77 -19.74
C SER A 117 11.31 -2.37 -18.72
N ASN A 118 11.71 -3.37 -17.93
CA ASN A 118 10.87 -3.99 -16.92
C ASN A 118 11.66 -4.23 -15.65
N ASN A 119 11.13 -3.76 -14.53
CA ASN A 119 11.64 -4.01 -13.18
C ASN A 119 10.49 -4.06 -12.18
N ALA A 120 9.33 -4.56 -12.65
CA ALA A 120 8.12 -4.67 -11.86
C ALA A 120 8.42 -5.43 -10.55
N THR A 121 8.16 -4.76 -9.43
CA THR A 121 8.47 -5.25 -8.08
C THR A 121 7.29 -4.94 -7.18
N LYS A 122 6.85 -5.93 -6.41
CA LYS A 122 5.90 -5.74 -5.33
C LYS A 122 6.62 -5.57 -3.99
N LEU A 123 5.96 -4.87 -3.07
CA LEU A 123 6.29 -4.93 -1.64
C LEU A 123 5.32 -5.89 -0.95
N SER A 124 5.86 -6.95 -0.36
CA SER A 124 5.12 -7.93 0.43
C SER A 124 5.27 -7.64 1.92
N PHE A 125 4.16 -7.56 2.64
CA PHE A 125 4.10 -7.40 4.09
C PHE A 125 3.58 -8.68 4.70
N MET A 126 4.39 -9.31 5.56
CA MET A 126 4.15 -10.64 6.08
C MET A 126 3.93 -10.60 7.60
N THR A 127 2.93 -11.34 8.09
CA THR A 127 2.69 -11.52 9.54
C THR A 127 2.26 -12.95 9.84
N GLY A 128 2.73 -13.51 10.96
CA GLY A 128 2.33 -14.84 11.44
C GLY A 128 1.37 -14.76 12.64
N VAL A 129 0.56 -15.81 12.83
CA VAL A 129 -0.30 -15.98 14.02
C VAL A 129 0.14 -17.18 14.84
N SER A 130 0.25 -18.35 14.22
CA SER A 130 0.77 -19.59 14.83
C SER A 130 1.52 -20.42 13.78
N GLU A 131 2.36 -19.73 13.03
CA GLU A 131 3.26 -20.26 12.02
C GLU A 131 4.30 -19.19 11.66
N ALA A 132 5.26 -19.53 10.80
CA ALA A 132 6.11 -18.53 10.18
C ALA A 132 5.26 -17.52 9.39
N ALA A 133 5.67 -16.25 9.43
CA ALA A 133 5.00 -15.18 8.72
C ALA A 133 4.81 -15.52 7.23
N SER A 134 3.60 -15.26 6.73
CA SER A 134 3.24 -15.36 5.32
C SER A 134 2.65 -14.03 4.84
N GLU A 135 2.59 -13.82 3.52
CA GLU A 135 2.07 -12.58 2.93
C GLU A 135 0.65 -12.27 3.44
N ALA A 136 0.50 -11.17 4.18
CA ALA A 136 -0.79 -10.70 4.69
C ALA A 136 -1.31 -9.51 3.87
N MET A 137 -0.41 -8.72 3.28
CA MET A 137 -0.71 -7.60 2.41
C MET A 137 0.39 -7.43 1.35
N SER A 138 0.02 -7.01 0.14
CA SER A 138 1.01 -6.68 -0.91
C SER A 138 0.62 -5.44 -1.72
N LEU A 139 1.59 -4.63 -2.09
CA LEU A 139 1.45 -3.53 -3.06
C LEU A 139 2.23 -3.86 -4.34
N SER A 140 1.54 -4.03 -5.47
CA SER A 140 2.17 -4.31 -6.77
C SER A 140 2.80 -3.06 -7.40
N SER A 141 3.64 -3.26 -8.42
CA SER A 141 4.19 -2.17 -9.26
C SER A 141 3.12 -1.34 -9.97
N THR A 142 1.93 -1.90 -10.19
CA THR A 142 0.77 -1.20 -10.76
C THR A 142 -0.06 -0.42 -9.73
N GLY A 143 0.33 -0.43 -8.44
CA GLY A 143 -0.39 0.24 -7.36
C GLY A 143 -1.58 -0.54 -6.80
N SER A 144 -1.69 -1.84 -7.09
CA SER A 144 -2.77 -2.68 -6.55
C SER A 144 -2.43 -3.18 -5.15
N LEU A 145 -3.29 -2.86 -4.18
CA LEU A 145 -3.19 -3.37 -2.80
C LEU A 145 -4.03 -4.65 -2.65
N LYS A 146 -3.41 -5.75 -2.21
CA LYS A 146 -4.07 -7.06 -2.00
C LYS A 146 -3.93 -7.53 -0.55
N PHE A 147 -4.90 -8.31 -0.08
CA PHE A 147 -4.92 -8.96 1.25
C PHE A 147 -5.24 -10.46 1.10
N PRO A 148 -4.25 -11.30 0.72
CA PRO A 148 -4.50 -12.68 0.29
C PRO A 148 -5.06 -13.60 1.39
N ASN A 149 -4.77 -13.32 2.67
CA ASN A 149 -5.18 -14.15 3.81
C ASN A 149 -6.39 -13.60 4.59
N LYS A 150 -7.13 -12.62 4.04
CA LYS A 150 -8.29 -12.02 4.73
C LYS A 150 -9.45 -13.02 4.81
N GLN A 151 -9.79 -13.44 6.03
CA GLN A 151 -11.01 -14.21 6.29
C GLN A 151 -12.16 -13.28 6.69
N GLY A 152 -13.26 -13.25 5.93
CA GLY A 152 -14.56 -12.73 6.37
C GLY A 152 -14.70 -11.21 6.55
N GLY A 153 -14.41 -10.40 5.52
CA GLY A 153 -14.86 -9.00 5.53
C GLY A 153 -14.95 -8.42 4.13
N ASP A 154 -16.00 -7.65 3.87
CA ASP A 154 -16.14 -6.88 2.64
C ASP A 154 -14.98 -5.90 2.48
N ASN A 155 -14.44 -5.84 1.28
CA ASN A 155 -13.44 -4.86 0.90
C ASN A 155 -14.19 -3.59 0.43
N ILE A 156 -14.18 -2.52 1.22
CA ILE A 156 -14.22 -1.18 0.61
C ILE A 156 -12.78 -0.88 0.23
N LEU A 157 -12.38 -1.36 -0.95
CA LEU A 157 -11.15 -0.91 -1.60
C LEU A 157 -11.47 0.45 -2.25
N LEU A 158 -11.06 1.54 -1.62
CA LEU A 158 -11.07 2.87 -2.24
C LEU A 158 -9.97 2.86 -3.31
N ASN A 159 -10.33 2.87 -4.59
CA ASN A 159 -9.36 3.05 -5.66
C ASN A 159 -8.94 4.54 -5.74
N GLN A 160 -7.77 4.80 -6.31
CA GLN A 160 -7.28 6.15 -6.54
C GLN A 160 -8.14 6.87 -7.60
N THR A 161 -8.55 8.11 -7.32
CA THR A 161 -9.10 9.05 -8.30
C THR A 161 -8.06 9.36 -9.38
N ALA A 162 -8.44 9.25 -10.65
CA ALA A 162 -7.60 9.66 -11.78
C ALA A 162 -7.18 11.14 -11.60
N ALA A 163 -5.88 11.42 -11.74
CA ALA A 163 -5.22 12.70 -11.44
C ALA A 163 -5.69 13.94 -12.24
N ALA A 164 -6.82 13.87 -12.96
CA ALA A 164 -7.33 14.96 -13.80
C ALA A 164 -8.85 15.20 -13.68
N GLY A 165 -9.57 14.53 -12.79
CA GLY A 165 -11.02 14.71 -12.61
C GLY A 165 -11.37 15.73 -11.52
N THR A 166 -12.30 16.65 -11.80
CA THR A 166 -12.79 17.68 -10.86
C THR A 166 -13.75 17.15 -9.80
N ASP A 167 -13.74 15.85 -9.50
CA ASP A 167 -14.62 15.25 -8.50
C ASP A 167 -13.80 14.50 -7.46
N ALA A 168 -13.62 15.16 -6.32
CA ALA A 168 -12.80 14.73 -5.19
C ALA A 168 -13.70 14.38 -3.98
N GLY A 169 -14.78 13.64 -4.23
CA GLY A 169 -15.63 13.06 -3.18
C GLY A 169 -15.26 11.59 -2.97
N ASP A 170 -14.92 11.22 -1.73
CA ASP A 170 -14.66 9.84 -1.36
C ASP A 170 -15.96 9.01 -1.39
N ASP A 171 -16.17 8.26 -2.49
CA ASP A 171 -17.30 7.34 -2.65
C ASP A 171 -16.89 5.89 -2.37
N VAL A 172 -17.74 5.14 -1.66
CA VAL A 172 -17.67 3.68 -1.55
C VAL A 172 -18.01 3.06 -2.92
N THR A 173 -16.99 2.91 -3.76
CA THR A 173 -17.14 2.40 -5.13
C THR A 173 -17.18 0.86 -5.12
N LEU A 174 -18.38 0.27 -5.15
CA LEU A 174 -18.62 -1.18 -5.27
C LEU A 174 -18.71 -1.65 -6.73
N ASN A 175 -17.92 -1.05 -7.62
CA ASN A 175 -17.94 -1.37 -9.05
C ASN A 175 -16.52 -1.49 -9.59
N GLY A 176 -16.12 -2.72 -9.90
CA GLY A 176 -14.89 -2.98 -10.63
C GLY A 176 -15.04 -2.55 -12.08
N THR A 177 -14.41 -1.44 -12.46
CA THR A 177 -14.19 -1.09 -13.86
C THR A 177 -12.82 -1.64 -14.26
N ASP A 178 -12.76 -2.60 -15.18
CA ASP A 178 -11.54 -2.81 -15.94
C ASP A 178 -11.38 -1.66 -16.93
N GLY A 179 -10.13 -1.27 -17.22
CA GLY A 179 -9.79 -0.02 -17.92
C GLY A 179 -10.23 0.10 -19.39
N GLY A 180 -11.27 -0.60 -19.84
CA GLY A 180 -11.74 -0.60 -21.23
C GLY A 180 -13.25 -0.73 -21.46
N SER A 181 -14.09 -0.90 -20.45
CA SER A 181 -15.53 -1.14 -20.68
C SER A 181 -16.38 0.14 -20.63
N SER A 182 -17.17 0.40 -21.68
CA SER A 182 -18.12 1.52 -21.76
C SER A 182 -19.49 1.22 -21.10
N ASN A 183 -19.65 0.03 -20.53
CA ASN A 183 -20.87 -0.39 -19.85
C ASN A 183 -20.62 -1.55 -18.85
N ALA A 184 -19.78 -1.31 -17.84
CA ALA A 184 -19.82 -2.15 -16.65
C ALA A 184 -21.15 -1.87 -15.95
N ASN A 185 -22.16 -2.74 -16.12
CA ASN A 185 -23.43 -2.67 -15.42
C ASN A 185 -23.19 -2.74 -13.90
N SER A 186 -22.88 -1.59 -13.28
CA SER A 186 -22.53 -1.43 -11.88
C SER A 186 -23.73 -1.79 -11.01
N ASN A 187 -23.77 -3.02 -10.54
CA ASN A 187 -24.79 -3.45 -9.59
C ASN A 187 -24.21 -3.40 -8.18
N ILE A 188 -24.85 -2.64 -7.28
CA ILE A 188 -24.64 -2.82 -5.85
C ILE A 188 -25.36 -4.11 -5.46
N LEU A 189 -24.60 -5.20 -5.29
CA LEU A 189 -25.12 -6.46 -4.75
C LEU A 189 -25.33 -6.27 -3.25
N MET A 190 -26.58 -6.06 -2.83
CA MET A 190 -26.96 -6.07 -1.42
C MET A 190 -27.57 -7.44 -1.10
N GLU A 191 -26.78 -8.38 -0.58
CA GLU A 191 -27.25 -9.76 -0.35
C GLU A 191 -28.30 -9.87 0.77
N GLU A 192 -28.42 -8.87 1.64
CA GLU A 192 -29.35 -8.89 2.78
C GLU A 192 -29.93 -7.50 3.15
N ALA A 193 -30.00 -6.54 2.23
CA ALA A 193 -30.59 -5.24 2.56
C ALA A 193 -32.10 -5.37 2.81
N GLU A 194 -32.52 -5.15 4.06
CA GLU A 194 -33.94 -5.04 4.44
C GLU A 194 -34.60 -3.83 3.75
N ALA A 195 -33.85 -2.76 3.46
CA ALA A 195 -34.32 -1.62 2.67
C ALA A 195 -33.17 -0.85 1.98
N ILE A 196 -33.38 -0.46 0.72
CA ILE A 196 -32.61 0.61 0.07
C ILE A 196 -33.34 1.92 0.38
N THR A 197 -32.84 2.67 1.38
CA THR A 197 -33.49 3.90 1.81
C THR A 197 -32.84 5.10 1.13
N THR A 198 -33.40 5.58 0.02
CA THR A 198 -33.13 6.95 -0.44
C THR A 198 -33.92 7.89 0.44
N GLN A 199 -33.29 8.57 1.39
CA GLN A 199 -33.97 9.44 2.36
C GLN A 199 -34.41 10.75 1.67
N THR A 200 -35.45 10.68 0.84
CA THR A 200 -36.20 11.86 0.40
C THR A 200 -37.57 11.76 1.07
N ASP A 201 -37.88 12.70 1.98
CA ASP A 201 -39.19 12.70 2.60
C ASP A 201 -40.30 12.93 1.55
N TYR A 202 -41.51 12.42 1.85
CA TYR A 202 -42.67 12.55 0.97
C TYR A 202 -42.91 14.01 0.56
N ASN A 203 -42.66 14.97 1.45
CA ASN A 203 -42.87 16.39 1.19
C ASN A 203 -41.85 17.00 0.23
N THR A 204 -40.61 16.50 0.22
CA THR A 204 -39.52 16.88 -0.68
C THR A 204 -39.80 16.31 -2.06
N MET A 205 -40.24 15.05 -2.13
CA MET A 205 -40.73 14.46 -3.38
C MET A 205 -41.95 15.20 -3.93
N HIS A 206 -42.92 15.54 -3.08
CA HIS A 206 -44.15 16.24 -3.47
C HIS A 206 -43.91 17.69 -3.90
N ARG A 207 -42.97 18.41 -3.25
CA ARG A 207 -42.54 19.77 -3.64
C ARG A 207 -41.74 19.79 -4.93
N MET A 208 -40.91 18.77 -5.19
CA MET A 208 -40.14 18.67 -6.43
C MET A 208 -41.01 18.33 -7.64
N MET A 209 -42.12 17.63 -7.44
CA MET A 209 -42.98 17.14 -8.53
C MET A 209 -44.22 18.02 -8.80
N GLY A 210 -44.54 18.99 -7.91
CA GLY A 210 -45.72 19.84 -8.03
C GLY A 210 -47.04 19.06 -7.88
N HIS A 211 -48.15 19.75 -7.60
CA HIS A 211 -49.46 19.09 -7.60
C HIS A 211 -49.78 18.58 -9.01
N MET A 212 -49.94 17.27 -9.17
CA MET A 212 -50.27 16.66 -10.46
C MET A 212 -51.56 15.86 -10.35
N ASP A 213 -52.54 16.33 -11.10
CA ASP A 213 -53.82 15.68 -11.41
C ASP A 213 -53.58 14.46 -12.35
N ASP A 214 -54.61 13.64 -12.57
CA ASP A 214 -54.62 12.38 -13.34
C ASP A 214 -54.09 12.50 -14.79
N THR A 215 -53.93 13.72 -15.29
CA THR A 215 -53.34 14.03 -16.60
C THR A 215 -51.82 13.83 -16.68
N ALA A 216 -51.10 13.72 -15.57
CA ALA A 216 -49.62 13.62 -15.56
C ALA A 216 -49.07 12.21 -15.82
N THR A 217 -49.92 11.19 -15.92
CA THR A 217 -49.51 9.79 -16.15
C THR A 217 -48.70 9.57 -17.44
N HIS A 218 -48.82 10.49 -18.40
CA HIS A 218 -48.12 10.47 -19.69
C HIS A 218 -46.85 11.35 -19.74
N MET A 219 -46.53 12.07 -18.66
CA MET A 219 -45.44 13.05 -18.63
C MET A 219 -44.11 12.49 -18.08
N PHE A 220 -44.02 11.18 -17.84
CA PHE A 220 -42.90 10.53 -17.17
C PHE A 220 -42.28 9.41 -18.02
N PRO A 221 -41.26 9.72 -18.84
CA PRO A 221 -40.60 8.74 -19.70
C PRO A 221 -39.68 7.79 -18.92
N ASN A 222 -39.20 8.20 -17.74
CA ASN A 222 -38.28 7.40 -16.91
C ASN A 222 -39.04 6.49 -15.95
N LYS A 223 -38.63 5.23 -15.84
CA LYS A 223 -39.28 4.21 -15.02
C LYS A 223 -38.27 3.52 -14.12
N PHE A 224 -38.42 3.66 -12.80
CA PHE A 224 -37.71 2.82 -11.83
C PHE A 224 -38.52 1.56 -11.56
N LYS A 225 -37.98 0.39 -11.92
CA LYS A 225 -38.68 -0.89 -11.78
C LYS A 225 -38.10 -1.68 -10.61
N LEU A 226 -38.95 -2.08 -9.68
CA LEU A 226 -38.64 -3.16 -8.76
C LEU A 226 -38.96 -4.48 -9.45
N ILE A 227 -37.95 -5.34 -9.60
CA ILE A 227 -38.10 -6.68 -10.18
C ILE A 227 -37.77 -7.73 -9.12
N ASN A 228 -38.46 -8.86 -9.14
CA ASN A 228 -38.09 -9.99 -8.29
C ASN A 228 -36.93 -10.78 -8.91
N SER A 229 -36.44 -11.79 -8.18
CA SER A 229 -35.37 -12.69 -8.63
C SER A 229 -35.69 -13.51 -9.87
N SER A 230 -36.98 -13.61 -10.28
CA SER A 230 -37.40 -14.23 -11.53
C SER A 230 -37.48 -13.26 -12.72
N GLY A 231 -37.07 -12.01 -12.54
CA GLY A 231 -37.15 -10.96 -13.58
C GLY A 231 -38.55 -10.37 -13.78
N THR A 232 -39.52 -10.72 -12.94
CA THR A 232 -40.88 -10.17 -12.98
C THR A 232 -40.90 -8.80 -12.35
N VAL A 233 -41.49 -7.81 -13.03
CA VAL A 233 -41.69 -6.47 -12.48
C VAL A 233 -42.75 -6.52 -11.37
N LEU A 234 -42.30 -6.33 -10.13
CA LEU A 234 -43.13 -6.22 -8.94
C LEU A 234 -43.85 -4.87 -8.89
N THR A 235 -43.13 -3.79 -9.19
CA THR A 235 -43.72 -2.45 -9.27
C THR A 235 -42.90 -1.54 -10.18
N THR A 236 -43.55 -0.53 -10.75
CA THR A 236 -42.89 0.48 -11.58
C THR A 236 -43.23 1.86 -11.03
N TYR A 237 -42.22 2.60 -10.59
CA TYR A 237 -42.33 4.01 -10.24
C TYR A 237 -42.02 4.85 -11.46
N HIS A 238 -42.92 5.77 -11.78
CA HIS A 238 -42.77 6.70 -12.89
C HIS A 238 -42.04 7.95 -12.39
N CYS A 239 -40.89 8.24 -12.96
CA CYS A 239 -40.01 9.33 -12.55
C CYS A 239 -40.09 10.50 -13.54
N ALA A 240 -39.96 11.73 -13.02
CA ALA A 240 -39.95 12.95 -13.84
C ALA A 240 -38.89 12.90 -14.96
N GLY A 241 -39.28 13.31 -16.17
CA GLY A 241 -38.37 13.45 -17.32
C GLY A 241 -39.07 14.11 -18.49
N THR A 242 -38.38 14.92 -19.27
CA THR A 242 -38.95 15.53 -20.48
C THR A 242 -38.83 14.55 -21.63
N GLN A 243 -39.95 14.21 -22.28
CA GLN A 243 -39.92 13.45 -23.53
C GLN A 243 -39.39 14.37 -24.63
N GLU A 244 -38.11 14.25 -25.02
CA GLU A 244 -37.65 14.86 -26.26
C GLU A 244 -38.46 14.27 -27.42
N GLY A 245 -39.17 15.12 -28.16
CA GLY A 245 -39.67 14.77 -29.49
C GLY A 245 -41.18 14.62 -29.68
N VAL A 246 -42.04 15.05 -28.76
CA VAL A 246 -43.49 15.17 -29.07
C VAL A 246 -43.84 16.62 -29.40
N THR A 247 -43.63 17.00 -30.66
CA THR A 247 -44.28 18.17 -31.25
C THR A 247 -45.77 17.88 -31.39
N THR A 248 -46.59 18.70 -30.72
CA THR A 248 -48.07 18.73 -30.83
C THR A 248 -48.54 19.02 -32.24
#